data_AF-A0AAD9HEQ4-F1
#
_entry.id   AF-A0AAD9HEQ4-F1
#
_cell.length_a   1.000
_cell.length_b   1.000
_cell.length_c   1.000
_cell.angle_alpha   90.00
_cell.angle_beta   90.00
_cell.angle_gamma   90.00
#
_symmetry.space_group_name_H-M   'P 1'
#
loop_
_entity.id
_entity.type
_entity.pdbx_description
1 polymer ?
#
loop_
_entity_poly.entity_id
_entity_poly.type
_entity_poly.pdbx_seq_one_letter_code
_entity_poly.pdbx_strand_id
1 'polypeptide(L)'
;MRCIAGFAETDKRDRGHGTYITPTTTEIVSSVAGTVTRTNKLLSVRPLRARYTPEIGDLVVGRIVEVQAKRWRVDVGSSQLAILQISAINLPGGILRKRTDTDELQIRSFFAEGDLVVAEVQQLHQDGAASLHTRSLKYGKLRNGVFVAVTGTGGGGGVVRAKRQQWVMDAARGASKVHVTLGVNGFIWISKHVESDVPESVGLNRMEESVSANVYSSQNDRIDNETMREIARIRSVILALVENGLRVEEDLVVRGYKEAVEMGLESVDDDIYLGGERGKRLAEALLRE
;
A
#
# COMPACT_ATOMS: atom_id res chain seq x y z
N MET A 1 -17.43 -27.94 -0.31
CA MET A 1 -16.23 -28.35 0.46
C MET A 1 -15.64 -29.55 -0.24
N ARG A 2 -14.43 -29.46 -0.78
CA ARG A 2 -13.68 -30.64 -1.23
C ARG A 2 -12.62 -30.94 -0.17
N CYS A 3 -12.51 -32.21 0.24
CA CYS A 3 -11.40 -32.67 1.07
C CYS A 3 -10.10 -32.35 0.33
N ILE A 4 -9.13 -31.72 1.00
CA ILE A 4 -7.88 -31.32 0.35
C ILE A 4 -7.05 -32.57 0.00
N ALA A 5 -7.29 -33.69 0.70
CA ALA A 5 -6.97 -35.04 0.27
C ALA A 5 -7.29 -36.09 1.35
N GLY A 6 -7.55 -37.33 0.90
CA GLY A 6 -7.18 -38.52 1.67
C GLY A 6 -5.70 -38.81 1.46
N PHE A 7 -4.87 -38.63 2.48
CA PHE A 7 -3.44 -38.95 2.42
C PHE A 7 -3.08 -40.02 3.44
N ALA A 8 -2.10 -40.86 3.08
CA ALA A 8 -1.60 -41.97 3.87
C ALA A 8 -0.98 -41.52 5.21
N GLU A 9 -1.10 -42.40 6.20
CA GLU A 9 -0.83 -42.22 7.65
C GLU A 9 0.62 -41.83 8.01
N THR A 10 1.55 -41.83 7.05
CA THR A 10 3.00 -41.69 7.28
C THR A 10 3.59 -40.30 7.02
N ASP A 11 2.84 -39.32 6.52
CA ASP A 11 3.35 -37.96 6.25
C ASP A 11 2.63 -36.92 7.13
N LYS A 12 3.05 -36.78 8.39
CA LYS A 12 2.49 -35.82 9.35
C LYS A 12 2.78 -34.38 8.87
N ARG A 13 1.74 -33.69 8.41
CA ARG A 13 1.80 -32.32 7.89
C ARG A 13 1.28 -31.30 8.90
N ASP A 14 1.89 -30.13 8.88
CA ASP A 14 1.49 -28.99 9.70
C ASP A 14 0.37 -28.21 9.00
N ARG A 15 -0.53 -27.63 9.79
CA ARG A 15 -1.68 -26.87 9.29
C ARG A 15 -1.33 -25.40 9.17
N GLY A 16 -1.57 -24.84 8.00
CA GLY A 16 -1.52 -23.41 7.74
C GLY A 16 -2.92 -22.80 7.65
N HIS A 17 -2.94 -21.51 7.32
CA HIS A 17 -4.17 -20.74 7.09
C HIS A 17 -5.06 -21.39 6.01
N GLY A 18 -6.38 -21.26 6.17
CA GLY A 18 -7.36 -21.80 5.22
C GLY A 18 -7.62 -23.31 5.36
N THR A 19 -7.08 -23.94 6.41
CA THR A 19 -7.29 -25.37 6.71
C THR A 19 -7.75 -25.59 8.15
N TYR A 20 -8.54 -26.64 8.37
CA TYR A 20 -8.93 -27.10 9.71
C TYR A 20 -9.04 -28.62 9.74
N ILE A 21 -9.09 -29.20 10.95
CA ILE A 21 -9.34 -30.63 11.16
C ILE A 21 -10.62 -30.73 11.97
N THR A 22 -11.53 -31.60 11.54
CA THR A 22 -12.76 -31.89 12.28
C THR A 22 -12.42 -32.78 13.48
N PRO A 23 -13.00 -32.57 14.68
CA PRO A 23 -12.68 -33.37 15.86
C PRO A 23 -12.87 -34.88 15.70
N THR A 24 -13.70 -35.30 14.75
CA THR A 24 -14.08 -36.69 14.48
C THR A 24 -13.17 -37.41 13.48
N THR A 25 -12.26 -36.72 12.79
CA THR A 25 -11.44 -37.28 11.71
C THR A 25 -10.01 -36.74 11.74
N THR A 26 -9.05 -37.46 11.19
CA THR A 26 -7.67 -36.99 10.99
C THR A 26 -7.48 -36.24 9.68
N GLU A 27 -8.53 -36.09 8.87
CA GLU A 27 -8.48 -35.43 7.57
C GLU A 27 -8.36 -33.90 7.68
N ILE A 28 -7.52 -33.32 6.84
CA ILE A 28 -7.37 -31.86 6.71
C ILE A 28 -8.36 -31.36 5.68
N VAL A 29 -9.28 -30.50 6.12
CA VAL A 29 -10.35 -29.92 5.30
C VAL A 29 -10.07 -28.45 5.03
N SER A 30 -10.45 -27.97 3.85
CA SER A 30 -10.38 -26.56 3.49
C SER A 30 -11.49 -25.75 4.14
N SER A 31 -11.16 -24.62 4.76
CA SER A 31 -12.17 -23.64 5.24
C SER A 31 -12.53 -22.59 4.19
N VAL A 32 -11.74 -22.43 3.12
CA VAL A 32 -11.88 -21.33 2.14
C VAL A 32 -11.79 -21.82 0.71
N ALA A 33 -12.51 -21.18 -0.22
CA ALA A 33 -12.35 -21.45 -1.65
C ALA A 33 -11.05 -20.80 -2.16
N GLY A 34 -10.14 -21.60 -2.68
CA GLY A 34 -8.79 -21.14 -2.99
C GLY A 34 -7.89 -22.19 -3.63
N THR A 35 -6.65 -21.79 -3.89
CA THR A 35 -5.60 -22.69 -4.37
C THR A 35 -4.82 -23.27 -3.19
N VAL A 36 -4.46 -24.55 -3.27
CA VAL A 36 -3.70 -25.22 -2.22
C VAL A 36 -2.22 -24.84 -2.36
N THR A 37 -1.65 -24.29 -1.31
CA THR A 37 -0.23 -23.91 -1.22
C THR A 37 0.48 -24.83 -0.23
N ARG A 38 1.45 -25.60 -0.75
CA ARG A 38 2.29 -26.50 0.04
C ARG A 38 3.68 -25.91 0.18
N THR A 39 4.05 -25.58 1.41
CA THR A 39 5.39 -25.08 1.74
C THR A 39 6.03 -26.07 2.70
N ASN A 40 6.91 -26.94 2.19
CA ASN A 40 7.49 -28.05 2.94
C ASN A 40 6.40 -28.98 3.52
N LYS A 41 6.30 -29.03 4.86
CA LYS A 41 5.30 -29.79 5.61
C LYS A 41 4.03 -28.98 5.90
N LEU A 42 4.04 -27.66 5.66
CA LEU A 42 2.90 -26.79 5.91
C LEU A 42 1.92 -26.84 4.73
N LEU A 43 0.67 -27.22 5.02
CA LEU A 43 -0.42 -27.20 4.06
C LEU A 43 -1.33 -26.00 4.35
N SER A 44 -1.49 -25.12 3.38
CA SER A 44 -2.34 -23.93 3.47
C SER A 44 -3.23 -23.80 2.24
N VAL A 45 -4.30 -23.03 2.34
CA VAL A 45 -5.16 -22.68 1.20
C VAL A 45 -5.17 -21.18 1.04
N ARG A 46 -4.70 -20.70 -0.12
CA ARG A 46 -4.75 -19.29 -0.48
C ARG A 46 -6.15 -18.96 -1.03
N PRO A 47 -6.97 -18.17 -0.32
CA PRO A 47 -8.33 -17.85 -0.76
C PRO A 47 -8.31 -16.99 -2.03
N LEU A 48 -9.32 -17.16 -2.90
CA LEU A 48 -9.47 -16.37 -4.15
C LEU A 48 -9.64 -14.86 -3.90
N ARG A 49 -10.16 -14.49 -2.72
CA ARG A 49 -10.30 -13.10 -2.26
C ARG A 49 -10.08 -13.07 -0.76
N ALA A 50 -9.25 -12.16 -0.28
CA ALA A 50 -9.01 -11.95 1.14
C ALA A 50 -8.92 -10.45 1.45
N ARG A 51 -9.08 -10.11 2.73
CA ARG A 51 -8.64 -8.80 3.23
C ARG A 51 -7.12 -8.82 3.36
N TYR A 52 -6.53 -7.63 3.40
CA TYR A 52 -5.13 -7.48 3.71
C TYR A 52 -4.83 -8.10 5.09
N THR A 53 -3.83 -8.97 5.14
CA THR A 53 -3.32 -9.54 6.39
C THR A 53 -1.97 -8.88 6.63
N PRO A 54 -1.83 -8.05 7.67
CA PRO A 54 -0.62 -7.27 7.86
C PRO A 54 0.56 -8.15 8.24
N GLU A 55 1.72 -7.93 7.62
CA GLU A 55 3.00 -8.53 8.01
C GLU A 55 3.95 -7.45 8.54
N ILE A 56 4.89 -7.86 9.39
CA ILE A 56 5.91 -6.95 9.93
C ILE A 56 6.81 -6.45 8.80
N GLY A 57 7.03 -5.13 8.76
CA GLY A 57 7.80 -4.45 7.73
C GLY A 57 7.03 -4.18 6.43
N ASP A 58 5.71 -4.39 6.41
CA ASP A 58 4.89 -3.98 5.27
C ASP A 58 4.72 -2.46 5.27
N LEU A 59 4.97 -1.85 4.11
CA LEU A 59 4.60 -0.47 3.85
C LEU A 59 3.13 -0.39 3.48
N VAL A 60 2.37 0.42 4.21
CA VAL A 60 0.93 0.59 4.03
C VAL A 60 0.55 2.05 3.93
N VAL A 61 -0.47 2.32 3.12
CA VAL A 61 -1.20 3.59 3.15
C VAL A 61 -2.46 3.36 3.98
N GLY A 62 -2.81 4.30 4.84
CA GLY A 62 -3.99 4.19 5.68
C GLY A 62 -4.73 5.51 5.83
N ARG A 63 -6.00 5.42 6.24
CA ARG A 63 -6.84 6.59 6.56
C ARG A 63 -7.09 6.66 8.06
N ILE A 64 -6.91 7.83 8.66
CA ILE A 64 -7.24 8.05 10.07
C ILE A 64 -8.75 7.99 10.24
N VAL A 65 -9.23 7.08 11.09
CA VAL A 65 -10.66 6.89 11.37
C VAL A 65 -11.05 7.63 12.64
N GLU A 66 -10.25 7.48 13.69
CA GLU A 66 -10.50 8.12 14.98
C GLU A 66 -9.20 8.56 15.65
N VAL A 67 -9.32 9.65 16.40
CA VAL A 67 -8.26 10.23 17.23
C VAL A 67 -8.59 9.93 18.70
N GLN A 68 -7.72 9.20 19.40
CA GLN A 68 -7.80 8.97 20.85
C GLN A 68 -6.70 9.76 21.57
N ALA A 69 -6.68 9.77 22.91
CA ALA A 69 -5.75 10.61 23.69
C ALA A 69 -4.26 10.39 23.40
N LYS A 70 -3.84 9.15 23.08
CA LYS A 70 -2.41 8.80 22.85
C LYS A 70 -2.14 8.05 21.54
N ARG A 71 -3.19 7.83 20.75
CA ARG A 71 -3.12 7.00 19.54
C ARG A 71 -4.18 7.38 18.53
N TRP A 72 -3.90 7.09 17.27
CA TRP A 72 -4.88 7.10 16.18
C TRP A 72 -5.25 5.68 15.82
N ARG A 73 -6.52 5.47 15.44
CA ARG A 73 -6.86 4.27 14.67
C ARG A 73 -6.85 4.59 13.19
N VAL A 74 -6.23 3.68 12.46
CA VAL A 74 -5.97 3.82 11.03
C VAL A 74 -6.63 2.66 10.31
N ASP A 75 -7.47 2.97 9.33
CA ASP A 75 -7.99 1.99 8.39
C ASP A 75 -6.91 1.68 7.35
N VAL A 76 -6.44 0.43 7.36
CA VAL A 76 -5.50 -0.12 6.39
C VAL A 76 -6.13 -1.22 5.53
N GLY A 77 -7.45 -1.41 5.60
CA GLY A 77 -8.15 -2.45 4.82
C GLY A 77 -7.94 -3.89 5.33
N SER A 78 -7.37 -4.06 6.53
CA SER A 78 -7.27 -5.36 7.21
C SER A 78 -8.57 -5.70 7.97
N SER A 79 -8.58 -6.81 8.72
CA SER A 79 -9.73 -7.23 9.54
C SER A 79 -9.98 -6.32 10.74
N GLN A 80 -8.95 -5.63 11.24
CA GLN A 80 -9.00 -4.75 12.40
C GLN A 80 -8.31 -3.43 12.09
N LEU A 81 -8.79 -2.35 12.71
CA LEU A 81 -8.12 -1.05 12.58
C LEU A 81 -6.72 -1.11 13.19
N ALA A 82 -5.75 -0.61 12.44
CA ALA A 82 -4.38 -0.51 12.89
C ALA A 82 -4.23 0.64 13.91
N ILE A 83 -3.22 0.54 14.76
CA ILE A 83 -2.95 1.50 15.83
C ILE A 83 -1.68 2.27 15.49
N LEU A 84 -1.77 3.59 15.40
CA LEU A 84 -0.61 4.48 15.31
C LEU A 84 -0.47 5.20 16.64
N GLN A 85 0.62 4.94 17.37
CA GLN A 85 0.88 5.60 18.64
C GLN A 85 1.49 6.98 18.41
N ILE A 86 1.19 7.96 19.27
CA ILE A 86 1.90 9.25 19.26
C ILE A 86 3.41 9.07 19.48
N SER A 87 3.80 8.00 20.19
CA SER A 87 5.19 7.63 20.41
C SER A 87 5.89 7.06 19.18
N ALA A 88 5.15 6.75 18.13
CA ALA A 88 5.63 6.12 16.90
C ALA A 88 5.73 7.09 15.71
N ILE A 89 5.40 8.38 15.92
CA ILE A 89 5.52 9.44 14.92
C ILE A 89 6.69 10.38 15.21
N ASN A 90 7.09 11.14 14.18
CA ASN A 90 8.16 12.13 14.27
C ASN A 90 7.59 13.50 14.64
N LEU A 91 7.75 13.93 15.90
CA LEU A 91 7.25 15.25 16.31
C LEU A 91 8.05 16.38 15.62
N PRO A 92 7.40 17.49 15.26
CA PRO A 92 8.10 18.66 14.74
C PRO A 92 9.07 19.19 15.81
N GLY A 93 10.33 19.44 15.42
CA GLY A 93 11.44 19.73 16.34
C GLY A 93 12.43 18.58 16.54
N GLY A 94 12.24 17.45 15.86
CA GLY A 94 13.21 16.35 15.80
C GLY A 94 13.22 15.42 17.03
N ILE A 95 14.09 14.42 17.01
CA ILE A 95 14.14 13.32 18.01
C ILE A 95 14.55 13.80 19.41
N LEU A 96 15.33 14.87 19.49
CA LEU A 96 15.80 15.45 20.76
C LEU A 96 14.69 16.18 21.54
N ARG A 97 13.52 16.42 20.94
CA ARG A 97 12.38 17.01 21.63
C ARG A 97 11.79 16.02 22.64
N LYS A 98 11.80 16.40 23.93
CA LYS A 98 11.09 15.65 24.97
C LYS A 98 9.59 15.71 24.70
N ARG A 99 8.95 14.54 24.70
CA ARG A 99 7.49 14.41 24.57
C ARG A 99 6.84 14.96 25.83
N THR A 100 5.94 15.91 25.67
CA THR A 100 5.25 16.58 26.77
C THR A 100 3.76 16.29 26.72
N ASP A 101 3.06 16.38 27.86
CA ASP A 101 1.61 16.17 27.93
C ASP A 101 0.82 17.14 27.04
N THR A 102 1.43 18.28 26.67
CA THR A 102 0.89 19.22 25.69
C THR A 102 0.72 18.60 24.30
N ASP A 103 1.57 17.65 23.92
CA ASP A 103 1.51 16.98 22.61
C ASP A 103 0.30 16.04 22.55
N GLU A 104 -0.09 15.43 23.69
CA GLU A 104 -1.31 14.62 23.79
C GLU A 104 -2.57 15.49 23.64
N LEU A 105 -2.56 16.70 24.18
CA LEU A 105 -3.65 17.68 23.99
C LEU A 105 -3.72 18.17 22.54
N GLN A 106 -2.58 18.28 21.86
CA GLN A 106 -2.47 18.74 20.48
C GLN A 106 -2.45 17.58 19.47
N ILE A 107 -2.81 16.36 19.86
CA ILE A 107 -2.71 15.16 19.00
C ILE A 107 -3.46 15.33 17.67
N ARG A 108 -4.60 16.01 17.70
CA ARG A 108 -5.43 16.33 16.53
C ARG A 108 -4.75 17.27 15.52
N SER A 109 -3.73 18.02 15.93
CA SER A 109 -2.98 18.91 15.04
C SER A 109 -2.03 18.18 14.09
N PHE A 110 -1.58 16.97 14.45
CA PHE A 110 -0.72 16.15 13.60
C PHE A 110 -1.55 15.39 12.57
N PHE A 111 -2.57 14.69 13.05
CA PHE A 111 -3.48 13.89 12.23
C PHE A 111 -4.91 14.07 12.74
N ALA A 112 -5.78 14.48 11.82
CA ALA A 112 -7.22 14.56 12.02
C ALA A 112 -7.93 13.39 11.34
N GLU A 113 -9.20 13.17 11.68
CA GLU A 113 -10.02 12.16 11.03
C GLU A 113 -10.14 12.42 9.52
N GLY A 114 -9.97 11.38 8.71
CA GLY A 114 -9.97 11.45 7.26
C GLY A 114 -8.61 11.70 6.63
N ASP A 115 -7.59 12.11 7.40
CA ASP A 115 -6.22 12.26 6.88
C ASP A 115 -5.68 10.92 6.37
N LEU A 116 -4.86 10.99 5.31
CA LEU A 116 -4.15 9.84 4.76
C LEU A 116 -2.70 9.84 5.24
N VAL A 117 -2.20 8.66 5.59
CA VAL A 117 -0.86 8.46 6.15
C VAL A 117 -0.17 7.28 5.47
N VAL A 118 1.11 7.45 5.15
CA VAL A 118 2.00 6.32 4.84
C VAL A 118 2.67 5.89 6.14
N ALA A 119 2.61 4.61 6.45
CA ALA A 119 3.25 4.05 7.62
C ALA A 119 3.77 2.64 7.34
N GLU A 120 4.66 2.17 8.22
CA GLU A 120 5.18 0.82 8.18
C GLU A 120 4.65 0.04 9.38
N VAL A 121 4.36 -1.25 9.17
CA VAL A 121 3.92 -2.17 10.22
C VAL A 121 5.10 -2.53 11.11
N GLN A 122 5.09 -2.05 12.35
CA GLN A 122 6.14 -2.27 13.33
C GLN A 122 6.02 -3.63 14.01
N GLN A 123 4.81 -3.96 14.47
CA GLN A 123 4.52 -5.17 15.24
C GLN A 123 3.06 -5.57 15.04
N LEU A 124 2.79 -6.85 15.29
CA LEU A 124 1.44 -7.40 15.30
C LEU A 124 1.07 -7.76 16.74
N HIS A 125 -0.13 -7.40 17.14
CA HIS A 125 -0.71 -7.82 18.42
C HIS A 125 -1.29 -9.24 18.32
N GLN A 126 -1.52 -9.89 19.46
CA GLN A 126 -2.04 -11.27 19.51
C GLN A 126 -3.46 -11.39 18.93
N ASP A 127 -4.22 -10.31 18.93
CA ASP A 127 -5.53 -10.20 18.29
C ASP A 127 -5.46 -10.00 16.76
N GLY A 128 -4.26 -9.80 16.20
CA GLY A 128 -4.05 -9.51 14.78
C GLY A 128 -4.11 -8.02 14.43
N ALA A 129 -4.26 -7.12 15.41
CA ALA A 129 -4.15 -5.68 15.16
C ALA A 129 -2.70 -5.31 14.82
N ALA A 130 -2.51 -4.50 13.78
CA ALA A 130 -1.19 -3.98 13.41
C ALA A 130 -0.88 -2.69 14.17
N SER A 131 0.32 -2.61 14.75
CA SER A 131 0.87 -1.34 15.24
C SER A 131 1.75 -0.72 14.16
N LEU A 132 1.50 0.55 13.87
CA LEU A 132 2.18 1.31 12.82
C LEU A 132 3.20 2.27 13.40
N HIS A 133 4.21 2.63 12.61
CA HIS A 133 5.11 3.75 12.90
C HIS A 133 5.42 4.58 11.65
N THR A 134 5.80 5.84 11.85
CA THR A 134 6.23 6.77 10.80
C THR A 134 7.60 7.37 11.10
N ARG A 135 8.53 6.56 11.62
CA ARG A 135 9.87 7.04 12.03
C ARG A 135 10.75 7.50 10.86
N SER A 136 10.54 6.99 9.66
CA SER A 136 11.23 7.50 8.47
C SER A 136 10.63 8.82 8.00
N LEU A 137 11.46 9.75 7.52
CA LEU A 137 11.01 11.01 6.91
C LEU A 137 10.24 10.80 5.60
N LYS A 138 10.38 9.63 4.98
CA LYS A 138 9.60 9.23 3.80
C LYS A 138 8.14 8.91 4.15
N TYR A 139 7.84 8.74 5.44
CA TYR A 139 6.54 8.38 5.98
C TYR A 139 5.89 9.59 6.64
N GLY A 140 4.56 9.62 6.65
CA GLY A 140 3.81 10.74 7.21
C GLY A 140 2.55 11.05 6.43
N LYS A 141 2.06 12.28 6.61
CA LYS A 141 0.81 12.74 6.04
C LYS A 141 0.93 12.91 4.52
N LEU A 142 -0.07 12.41 3.81
CA LEU A 142 -0.13 12.45 2.36
C LEU A 142 -0.87 13.70 1.87
N ARG A 143 -0.27 14.36 0.87
CA ARG A 143 -0.79 15.59 0.25
C ARG A 143 -0.48 15.62 -1.25
N ASN A 144 -1.04 16.60 -1.96
CA ASN A 144 -0.77 16.90 -3.37
C ASN A 144 -1.01 15.72 -4.34
N GLY A 145 -2.02 14.89 -4.08
CA GLY A 145 -2.21 13.66 -4.83
C GLY A 145 -3.61 13.09 -4.78
N VAL A 146 -3.73 11.89 -5.36
CA VAL A 146 -4.95 11.10 -5.44
C VAL A 146 -4.77 9.75 -4.76
N PHE A 147 -5.81 9.33 -4.05
CA PHE A 147 -5.90 8.02 -3.42
C PHE A 147 -6.60 7.03 -4.34
N VAL A 148 -6.08 5.81 -4.41
CA VAL A 148 -6.68 4.70 -5.14
C VAL A 148 -6.68 3.47 -4.23
N ALA A 149 -7.84 2.85 -4.05
CA ALA A 149 -7.95 1.57 -3.36
C ALA A 149 -8.16 0.45 -4.38
N VAL A 150 -7.30 -0.56 -4.36
CA VAL A 150 -7.42 -1.77 -5.16
C VAL A 150 -7.63 -2.98 -4.24
N THR A 151 -8.42 -3.95 -4.69
CA THR A 151 -8.75 -5.13 -3.86
C THR A 151 -7.51 -6.00 -3.64
N GLY A 152 -7.15 -6.24 -2.38
CA GLY A 152 -5.93 -6.94 -1.97
C GLY A 152 -5.92 -8.45 -2.25
N THR A 153 -4.81 -8.89 -2.84
CA THR A 153 -4.00 -10.09 -2.53
C THR A 153 -4.58 -11.51 -2.66
N GLY A 154 -5.88 -11.70 -2.90
CA GLY A 154 -6.48 -13.05 -3.01
C GLY A 154 -6.42 -13.74 -4.37
N GLY A 155 -6.28 -13.01 -5.48
CA GLY A 155 -6.52 -13.56 -6.82
C GLY A 155 -5.29 -13.67 -7.73
N GLY A 156 -4.08 -13.40 -7.23
CA GLY A 156 -2.88 -13.24 -8.06
C GLY A 156 -2.68 -11.82 -8.60
N GLY A 157 -3.74 -11.01 -8.65
CA GLY A 157 -3.70 -9.56 -8.93
C GLY A 157 -3.61 -8.70 -7.66
N GLY A 158 -3.21 -7.44 -7.84
CA GLY A 158 -3.08 -6.44 -6.78
C GLY A 158 -1.63 -6.03 -6.47
N VAL A 159 -1.43 -5.21 -5.43
CA VAL A 159 -0.09 -4.77 -5.01
C VAL A 159 0.67 -5.94 -4.42
N VAL A 160 1.86 -6.20 -4.95
CA VAL A 160 2.76 -7.25 -4.46
C VAL A 160 3.86 -6.62 -3.62
N ARG A 161 4.33 -7.35 -2.61
CA ARG A 161 5.51 -6.95 -1.84
C ARG A 161 6.74 -6.97 -2.77
N ALA A 162 7.22 -5.79 -3.14
CA ALA A 162 8.40 -5.56 -3.97
C ALA A 162 9.54 -4.94 -3.14
N LYS A 163 10.76 -4.94 -3.71
CA LYS A 163 11.96 -4.33 -3.10
C LYS A 163 11.79 -2.83 -2.84
N ARG A 164 11.02 -2.15 -3.70
CA ARG A 164 10.73 -0.72 -3.62
C ARG A 164 9.23 -0.51 -3.82
N GLN A 165 8.59 0.09 -2.81
CA GLN A 165 7.15 0.41 -2.82
C GLN A 165 6.89 1.91 -3.09
N GLN A 166 7.93 2.73 -3.02
CA GLN A 166 7.87 4.18 -3.23
C GLN A 166 8.96 4.58 -4.20
N TRP A 167 8.57 5.28 -5.26
CA TRP A 167 9.51 5.80 -6.23
C TRP A 167 8.98 7.07 -6.89
N VAL A 168 9.91 7.79 -7.51
CA VAL A 168 9.62 8.95 -8.34
C VAL A 168 9.82 8.53 -9.79
N MET A 169 8.86 8.90 -10.64
CA MET A 169 8.95 8.71 -12.08
C MET A 169 8.83 10.05 -12.80
N ASP A 170 9.51 10.16 -13.93
CA ASP A 170 9.34 11.28 -14.84
C ASP A 170 7.99 11.14 -15.56
N ALA A 171 7.28 12.25 -15.65
CA ALA A 171 6.00 12.34 -16.33
C ALA A 171 6.19 12.95 -17.73
N ALA A 172 5.35 12.56 -18.66
CA ALA A 172 5.37 13.03 -20.03
C ALA A 172 4.86 14.48 -20.15
N ARG A 173 4.99 15.06 -21.34
CA ARG A 173 4.34 16.32 -21.75
C ARG A 173 4.67 17.54 -20.88
N GLY A 174 5.89 17.61 -20.34
CA GLY A 174 6.34 18.76 -19.53
C GLY A 174 5.80 18.77 -18.09
N ALA A 175 5.05 17.73 -17.69
CA ALA A 175 4.55 17.59 -16.33
C ALA A 175 5.70 17.44 -15.31
N SER A 176 5.40 17.84 -14.08
CA SER A 176 6.30 17.63 -12.95
C SER A 176 6.46 16.13 -12.67
N LYS A 177 7.59 15.75 -12.07
CA LYS A 177 7.80 14.37 -11.61
C LYS A 177 6.66 13.92 -10.70
N VAL A 178 6.27 12.65 -10.80
CA VAL A 178 5.20 12.06 -10.01
C VAL A 178 5.80 11.06 -9.02
N HIS A 179 5.38 11.15 -7.77
CA HIS A 179 5.72 10.21 -6.72
C HIS A 179 4.58 9.18 -6.57
N VAL A 180 4.91 7.90 -6.70
CA VAL A 180 3.97 6.79 -6.54
C VAL A 180 4.31 6.02 -5.28
N THR A 181 3.32 5.81 -4.43
CA THR A 181 3.40 4.97 -3.23
C THR A 181 2.40 3.83 -3.34
N LEU A 182 2.91 2.61 -3.41
CA LEU A 182 2.13 1.39 -3.40
C LEU A 182 2.10 0.81 -1.98
N GLY A 183 0.97 0.88 -1.30
CA GLY A 183 0.77 0.14 -0.05
C GLY A 183 0.51 -1.34 -0.34
N VAL A 184 1.19 -2.23 0.38
CA VAL A 184 1.00 -3.70 0.27
C VAL A 184 -0.46 -4.10 0.55
N ASN A 185 -1.17 -3.26 1.30
CA ASN A 185 -2.59 -3.40 1.59
C ASN A 185 -3.53 -3.07 0.41
N GLY A 186 -2.99 -2.70 -0.75
CA GLY A 186 -3.77 -2.29 -1.92
C GLY A 186 -4.23 -0.83 -1.87
N PHE A 187 -3.77 -0.05 -0.88
CA PHE A 187 -4.01 1.39 -0.85
C PHE A 187 -2.82 2.10 -1.50
N ILE A 188 -3.12 2.90 -2.51
CA ILE A 188 -2.15 3.52 -3.39
C ILE A 188 -2.32 5.03 -3.32
N TRP A 189 -1.20 5.73 -3.31
CA TRP A 189 -1.16 7.18 -3.36
C TRP A 189 -0.27 7.64 -4.51
N ILE A 190 -0.80 8.54 -5.33
CA ILE A 190 -0.09 9.11 -6.49
C ILE A 190 -0.11 10.62 -6.32
N SER A 191 1.06 11.25 -6.19
CA SER A 191 1.17 12.68 -5.92
C SER A 191 2.21 13.35 -6.77
N LYS A 192 2.08 14.68 -6.94
CA LYS A 192 3.18 15.50 -7.44
C LYS A 192 4.40 15.32 -6.56
N HIS A 193 5.56 15.08 -7.16
CA HIS A 193 6.82 15.09 -6.43
C HIS A 193 7.12 16.53 -6.01
N VAL A 194 7.26 16.73 -4.71
CA VAL A 194 7.82 17.96 -4.15
C VAL A 194 9.25 17.63 -3.82
N GLU A 195 10.20 18.33 -4.45
CA GLU A 195 11.60 18.21 -4.08
C GLU A 195 11.72 18.59 -2.60
N SER A 196 12.03 17.59 -1.78
CA SER A 196 12.49 17.86 -0.43
C SER A 196 13.93 18.33 -0.54
N ASP A 197 14.28 19.46 0.08
CA ASP A 197 15.66 19.98 0.21
C ASP A 197 16.63 19.02 0.93
N VAL A 198 16.24 17.76 1.14
CA VAL A 198 16.94 16.76 1.93
C VAL A 198 17.42 15.64 1.00
N PRO A 199 18.71 15.63 0.59
CA PRO A 199 19.25 14.63 -0.32
C PRO A 199 19.29 13.24 0.33
N GLU A 200 18.96 12.20 -0.45
CA GLU A 200 18.89 10.78 -0.01
C GLU A 200 20.23 10.19 0.52
N SER A 201 21.34 10.92 0.40
CA SER A 201 22.70 10.45 0.70
C SER A 201 23.24 10.85 2.08
N VAL A 202 22.49 11.57 2.91
CA VAL A 202 22.97 12.00 4.23
C VAL A 202 22.53 10.99 5.29
N GLY A 203 23.50 10.36 5.96
CA GLY A 203 23.26 9.29 6.94
C GLY A 203 22.18 9.61 7.98
N LEU A 204 21.43 8.57 8.35
CA LEU A 204 20.27 8.53 9.24
C LEU A 204 20.35 9.49 10.44
N ASN A 205 21.53 9.69 11.02
CA ASN A 205 21.71 10.47 12.26
C ASN A 205 21.67 12.01 12.11
N ARG A 206 21.69 12.58 10.90
CA ARG A 206 21.58 14.05 10.68
C ARG A 206 20.28 14.48 9.98
N MET A 207 19.50 13.52 9.52
CA MET A 207 18.30 13.76 8.69
C MET A 207 17.09 14.15 9.55
N GLU A 208 17.07 13.74 10.82
CA GLU A 208 15.88 13.75 11.68
C GLU A 208 15.66 15.07 12.46
N GLU A 209 16.54 16.06 12.29
CA GLU A 209 16.51 17.34 13.02
C GLU A 209 15.63 18.43 12.38
N SER A 210 15.25 18.30 11.10
CA SER A 210 14.46 19.31 10.38
C SER A 210 13.09 18.80 9.93
N VAL A 211 12.34 18.16 10.84
CA VAL A 211 10.89 17.94 10.62
C VAL A 211 10.22 19.31 10.61
N SER A 212 10.09 19.90 9.42
CA SER A 212 9.42 21.19 9.23
C SER A 212 7.95 21.06 9.67
N ALA A 213 7.40 22.12 10.25
CA ALA A 213 5.99 22.17 10.65
C ALA A 213 5.02 21.86 9.48
N ASN A 214 5.50 22.00 8.24
CA ASN A 214 4.76 21.71 7.02
C ASN A 214 4.48 20.21 6.80
N VAL A 215 5.19 19.29 7.48
CA VAL A 215 4.97 17.84 7.34
C VAL A 215 3.56 17.41 7.77
N TYR A 216 2.93 18.15 8.69
CA TYR A 216 1.58 17.86 9.19
C TYR A 216 0.49 18.77 8.61
N SER A 217 0.86 19.68 7.71
CA SER A 217 -0.09 20.58 7.06
C SER A 217 -1.07 19.80 6.17
N SER A 218 -2.37 20.13 6.26
CA SER A 218 -3.39 19.63 5.33
C SER A 218 -3.50 20.47 4.05
N GLN A 219 -2.73 21.54 3.91
CA GLN A 219 -2.81 22.43 2.75
C GLN A 219 -2.04 21.84 1.57
N ASN A 220 -2.72 21.70 0.43
CA ASN A 220 -2.10 21.25 -0.80
C ASN A 220 -1.46 22.43 -1.56
N ASP A 221 -0.33 22.15 -2.21
CA ASP A 221 0.30 23.08 -3.13
C ASP A 221 -0.47 23.13 -4.46
N ARG A 222 -0.23 24.20 -5.24
CA ARG A 222 -0.78 24.30 -6.58
C ARG A 222 -0.18 23.22 -7.49
N ILE A 223 -1.05 22.40 -8.07
CA ILE A 223 -0.69 21.41 -9.08
C ILE A 223 -1.15 21.95 -10.44
N ASP A 224 -0.28 21.85 -11.43
CA ASP A 224 -0.56 22.19 -12.83
C ASP A 224 -1.44 21.12 -13.50
N ASN A 225 -2.25 21.51 -14.48
CA ASN A 225 -3.20 20.62 -15.14
C ASN A 225 -2.50 19.45 -15.86
N GLU A 226 -1.30 19.67 -16.37
CA GLU A 226 -0.48 18.64 -17.01
C GLU A 226 -0.11 17.56 -16.00
N THR A 227 0.44 17.93 -14.85
CA THR A 227 0.74 16.97 -13.76
C THR A 227 -0.52 16.26 -13.26
N MET A 228 -1.66 16.95 -13.12
CA MET A 228 -2.92 16.30 -12.73
C MET A 228 -3.37 15.24 -13.76
N ARG A 229 -3.18 15.54 -15.06
CA ARG A 229 -3.49 14.61 -16.15
C ARG A 229 -2.64 13.35 -16.08
N GLU A 230 -1.34 13.51 -15.84
CA GLU A 230 -0.42 12.37 -15.72
C GLU A 230 -0.68 11.53 -14.47
N ILE A 231 -1.01 12.17 -13.34
CA ILE A 231 -1.48 11.48 -12.14
C ILE A 231 -2.73 10.63 -12.44
N ALA A 232 -3.68 11.16 -13.23
CA ALA A 232 -4.87 10.42 -13.64
C ALA A 232 -4.55 9.27 -14.62
N ARG A 233 -3.55 9.43 -15.49
CA ARG A 233 -3.07 8.36 -16.38
C ARG A 233 -2.46 7.21 -15.60
N ILE A 234 -1.57 7.50 -14.65
CA ILE A 234 -0.96 6.49 -13.78
C ILE A 234 -2.04 5.75 -12.98
N ARG A 235 -3.03 6.47 -12.44
CA ARG A 235 -4.20 5.85 -11.79
C ARG A 235 -4.92 4.88 -12.73
N SER A 236 -5.15 5.28 -13.98
CA SER A 236 -5.86 4.46 -14.97
C SER A 236 -5.07 3.20 -15.34
N VAL A 237 -3.75 3.30 -15.46
CA VAL A 237 -2.86 2.15 -15.67
C VAL A 237 -2.97 1.17 -14.51
N ILE A 238 -2.87 1.66 -13.27
CA ILE A 238 -2.96 0.80 -12.07
C ILE A 238 -4.31 0.08 -12.00
N LEU A 239 -5.41 0.76 -12.32
CA LEU A 239 -6.73 0.14 -12.37
C LEU A 239 -6.81 -0.92 -13.47
N ALA A 240 -6.29 -0.64 -14.67
CA ALA A 240 -6.25 -1.58 -15.78
C ALA A 240 -5.42 -2.83 -15.47
N LEU A 241 -4.27 -2.69 -14.79
CA LEU A 241 -3.46 -3.81 -14.33
C LEU A 241 -4.27 -4.73 -13.39
N VAL A 242 -4.96 -4.15 -12.41
CA VAL A 242 -5.73 -4.92 -11.44
C VAL A 242 -6.96 -5.58 -12.08
N GLU A 243 -7.67 -4.88 -12.97
CA GLU A 243 -8.82 -5.43 -13.70
C GLU A 243 -8.45 -6.64 -14.56
N ASN A 244 -7.24 -6.66 -15.12
CA ASN A 244 -6.70 -7.77 -15.91
C ASN A 244 -5.96 -8.82 -15.07
N GLY A 245 -6.00 -8.73 -13.74
CA GLY A 245 -5.40 -9.71 -12.84
C GLY A 245 -3.86 -9.69 -12.82
N LEU A 246 -3.24 -8.63 -13.33
CA LEU A 246 -1.79 -8.44 -13.28
C LEU A 246 -1.35 -7.96 -11.88
N ARG A 247 -0.09 -8.25 -11.57
CA ARG A 247 0.56 -7.76 -10.35
C ARG A 247 0.88 -6.27 -10.53
N VAL A 248 0.73 -5.50 -9.46
CA VAL A 248 1.11 -4.08 -9.45
C VAL A 248 2.46 -3.95 -8.76
N GLU A 249 3.50 -3.70 -9.55
CA GLU A 249 4.89 -3.47 -9.12
C GLU A 249 5.50 -2.30 -9.92
N GLU A 250 6.63 -1.76 -9.44
CA GLU A 250 7.30 -0.58 -10.04
C GLU A 250 7.50 -0.73 -11.55
N ASP A 251 8.08 -1.85 -11.99
CA ASP A 251 8.37 -2.12 -13.41
C ASP A 251 7.09 -2.10 -14.28
N LEU A 252 6.05 -2.83 -13.87
CA LEU A 252 4.80 -2.92 -14.62
C LEU A 252 4.05 -1.59 -14.67
N VAL A 253 4.10 -0.81 -13.59
CA VAL A 253 3.48 0.53 -13.59
C VAL A 253 4.26 1.49 -14.49
N VAL A 254 5.60 1.46 -14.48
CA VAL A 254 6.43 2.32 -15.32
C VAL A 254 6.29 1.94 -16.81
N ARG A 255 6.33 0.65 -17.15
CA ARG A 255 6.09 0.18 -18.52
C ARG A 255 4.67 0.48 -18.98
N GLY A 256 3.67 0.18 -18.13
CA GLY A 256 2.27 0.45 -18.42
C GLY A 256 1.99 1.94 -18.61
N TYR A 257 2.70 2.81 -17.89
CA TYR A 257 2.61 4.25 -18.09
C TYR A 257 3.15 4.68 -19.45
N LYS A 258 4.32 4.20 -19.87
CA LYS A 258 4.90 4.51 -21.19
C LYS A 258 3.96 4.08 -22.32
N GLU A 259 3.49 2.84 -22.24
CA GLU A 259 2.53 2.30 -23.20
C GLU A 259 1.22 3.10 -23.21
N ALA A 260 0.70 3.48 -22.04
CA ALA A 260 -0.50 4.33 -21.96
C ALA A 260 -0.31 5.73 -22.54
N VAL A 261 0.89 6.30 -22.49
CA VAL A 261 1.21 7.57 -23.14
C VAL A 261 1.17 7.40 -24.65
N GLU A 262 1.72 6.31 -25.18
CA GLU A 262 1.68 5.99 -26.62
C GLU A 262 0.24 5.72 -27.10
N MET A 263 -0.52 4.91 -26.37
CA MET A 263 -1.95 4.67 -26.64
C MET A 263 -2.80 5.94 -26.56
N GLY A 264 -2.37 6.93 -25.76
CA GLY A 264 -3.03 8.24 -25.70
C GLY A 264 -2.88 9.02 -27.02
N LEU A 265 -1.72 8.92 -27.66
CA LEU A 265 -1.45 9.58 -28.95
C LEU A 265 -2.31 9.03 -30.10
N GLU A 266 -2.86 7.82 -29.98
CA GLU A 266 -3.81 7.26 -30.95
C GLU A 266 -5.14 8.05 -31.02
N SER A 267 -5.46 8.80 -29.96
CA SER A 267 -6.71 9.57 -29.84
C SER A 267 -6.47 11.07 -29.93
N VAL A 268 -7.38 11.79 -30.60
CA VAL A 268 -7.30 13.26 -30.75
C VAL A 268 -7.33 13.97 -29.39
N ASP A 269 -8.13 13.45 -28.46
CA ASP A 269 -8.31 14.02 -27.13
C ASP A 269 -7.28 13.53 -26.10
N ASP A 270 -6.33 12.67 -26.50
CA ASP A 270 -5.38 12.03 -25.60
C ASP A 270 -6.06 11.35 -24.40
N ASP A 271 -6.96 10.43 -24.72
CA ASP A 271 -7.78 9.71 -23.78
C ASP A 271 -6.95 8.97 -22.74
N ILE A 272 -7.32 9.21 -21.48
CA ILE A 272 -6.63 8.68 -20.30
C ILE A 272 -7.30 7.38 -19.81
N TYR A 273 -8.54 7.14 -20.23
CA TYR A 273 -9.33 6.00 -19.77
C TYR A 273 -8.84 4.70 -20.41
N LEU A 274 -8.42 3.77 -19.57
CA LEU A 274 -7.89 2.46 -19.96
C LEU A 274 -8.83 1.31 -19.54
N GLY A 275 -10.13 1.56 -19.43
CA GLY A 275 -11.09 0.50 -19.14
C GLY A 275 -11.46 -0.31 -20.39
N GLY A 276 -12.03 -1.50 -20.16
CA GLY A 276 -12.55 -2.36 -21.22
C GLY A 276 -11.48 -2.89 -22.17
N GLU A 277 -11.68 -2.74 -23.48
CA GLU A 277 -10.78 -3.29 -24.51
C GLU A 277 -9.39 -2.63 -24.49
N ARG A 278 -9.29 -1.33 -24.17
CA ARG A 278 -7.99 -0.64 -24.08
C ARG A 278 -7.14 -1.18 -22.95
N GLY A 279 -7.75 -1.46 -21.79
CA GLY A 279 -7.06 -2.09 -20.67
C GLY A 279 -6.56 -3.49 -20.99
N LYS A 280 -7.34 -4.27 -21.75
CA LYS A 280 -6.90 -5.60 -22.23
C LYS A 280 -5.72 -5.49 -23.19
N ARG A 281 -5.78 -4.57 -24.16
CA ARG A 281 -4.66 -4.29 -25.08
C ARG A 281 -3.38 -3.92 -24.30
N LEU A 282 -3.50 -3.05 -23.30
CA LEU A 282 -2.39 -2.68 -22.42
C LEU A 282 -1.83 -3.89 -21.68
N ALA A 283 -2.70 -4.69 -21.06
CA ALA A 283 -2.28 -5.88 -20.33
C ALA A 283 -1.59 -6.92 -21.23
N GLU A 284 -2.09 -7.11 -22.44
CA GLU A 284 -1.45 -7.98 -23.44
C GLU A 284 -0.09 -7.47 -23.89
N ALA A 285 0.06 -6.16 -24.11
CA ALA A 285 1.34 -5.56 -24.47
C ALA A 285 2.40 -5.81 -23.37
N LEU A 286 2.02 -5.63 -22.10
CA LEU A 286 2.91 -5.84 -20.96
C LEU A 286 3.29 -7.31 -20.71
N LEU A 287 2.52 -8.26 -21.22
CA LEU A 287 2.80 -9.70 -21.10
C LEU A 287 3.67 -10.26 -22.23
N ARG A 288 3.82 -9.53 -23.36
CA ARG A 288 4.57 -9.99 -24.54
C ARG A 288 6.07 -9.69 -24.46
N GLU A 289 6.49 -8.85 -23.53
CA GLU A 289 7.88 -8.47 -23.24
C GLU A 289 8.34 -9.01 -21.89
#